data_AF-A0A3S4KMX7-F1
#
_entry.id   AF-A0A3S4KMX7-F1
#
_cell.length_a   1.000
_cell.length_b   1.000
_cell.length_c   1.000
_cell.angle_alpha   90.00
_cell.angle_beta   90.00
_cell.angle_gamma   90.00
#
_symmetry.space_group_name_H-M   'P 1'
#
loop_
_entity.id
_entity.type
_entity.pdbx_description
1 polymer ?
#
loop_
_entity_poly.entity_id
_entity_poly.type
_entity_poly.pdbx_seq_one_letter_code
_entity_poly.pdbx_strand_id
1 'polypeptide(L)'
;MALRWLKALEQGFDVKLTAGTHGGCLNLLTAKDSPFGGLESLKGQTIGVTDMAGPDKNFFAILLKRHGIDPISDVQWKVYPADLLSVALDKREIAAISGSEPFSYRLLETGKYQLIASNMTGDYANLSCCVLGVSGSLARDHKPAAAALTQAILEAHSYAAAHPESVAQSFLAHALNTSEAEVSGILHGQGHGHHAVGEAFVKELTQYAVDLQRVQVIKPGTDPPSVRGEYLCQRIRLSRLWRAPPAARRCGEKGCWPPRCGCWAVCLLLPGPTPGGAGRLAKAGRWRNSPSAAACCCWR
;
A
#
# COMPACT_ATOMS: atom_id res chain seq x y z
N MET A 1 -6.53 -0.61 -3.01
CA MET A 1 -7.14 0.68 -2.61
C MET A 1 -8.39 0.43 -1.79
N ALA A 2 -8.59 1.14 -0.67
CA ALA A 2 -9.69 0.97 0.29
C ALA A 2 -11.07 0.96 -0.39
N LEU A 3 -11.32 1.94 -1.26
CA LEU A 3 -12.61 2.10 -1.94
C LEU A 3 -12.99 0.93 -2.89
N ARG A 4 -12.03 0.09 -3.30
CA ARG A 4 -12.30 -1.13 -4.06
C ARG A 4 -12.86 -2.25 -3.16
N TRP A 5 -12.43 -2.29 -1.90
CA TRP A 5 -12.75 -3.39 -0.98
C TRP A 5 -14.13 -3.27 -0.36
N LEU A 6 -14.55 -2.05 0.00
CA LEU A 6 -15.72 -1.85 0.87
C LEU A 6 -17.02 -2.41 0.30
N LYS A 7 -17.25 -2.33 -1.02
CA LYS A 7 -18.42 -2.93 -1.65
C LYS A 7 -18.39 -4.46 -1.63
N ALA A 8 -17.22 -5.06 -1.86
CA ALA A 8 -17.05 -6.50 -1.80
C ALA A 8 -17.24 -7.03 -0.37
N LEU A 9 -16.76 -6.29 0.63
CA LEU A 9 -16.99 -6.62 2.05
C LEU A 9 -18.48 -6.53 2.42
N GLU A 10 -19.21 -5.50 1.95
CA GLU A 10 -20.67 -5.43 2.09
C GLU A 10 -21.37 -6.68 1.51
N GLN A 11 -20.82 -7.25 0.44
CA GLN A 11 -21.34 -8.44 -0.24
C GLN A 11 -20.90 -9.77 0.39
N GLY A 12 -20.17 -9.74 1.51
CA GLY A 12 -19.76 -10.92 2.26
C GLY A 12 -18.47 -11.57 1.76
N PHE A 13 -17.61 -10.83 1.05
CA PHE A 13 -16.30 -11.34 0.65
C PHE A 13 -15.45 -11.63 1.91
N ASP A 14 -15.03 -12.89 2.10
CA ASP A 14 -14.31 -13.33 3.30
C ASP A 14 -12.83 -12.90 3.30
N VAL A 15 -12.62 -11.59 3.47
CA VAL A 15 -11.33 -10.93 3.63
C VAL A 15 -11.37 -10.06 4.88
N LYS A 16 -10.23 -9.94 5.55
CA LYS A 16 -10.02 -9.08 6.71
C LYS A 16 -9.03 -8.00 6.33
N LEU A 17 -9.41 -6.73 6.45
CA LEU A 17 -8.46 -5.63 6.25
C LEU A 17 -7.69 -5.43 7.56
N THR A 18 -6.37 -5.43 7.50
CA THR A 18 -5.51 -5.42 8.70
C THR A 18 -4.83 -4.08 8.94
N ALA A 19 -4.58 -3.29 7.89
CA ALA A 19 -3.99 -1.97 7.99
C ALA A 19 -4.24 -1.12 6.74
N GLY A 20 -4.15 0.20 6.90
CA GLY A 20 -3.91 1.14 5.83
C GLY A 20 -2.41 1.24 5.53
N THR A 21 -2.03 1.33 4.26
CA THR A 21 -0.62 1.21 3.84
C THR A 21 0.02 2.51 3.38
N HIS A 22 -0.69 3.36 2.65
CA HIS A 22 -0.22 4.71 2.30
C HIS A 22 -1.41 5.59 1.88
N GLY A 23 -1.24 6.91 2.01
CA GLY A 23 -2.14 7.92 1.43
C GLY A 23 -1.83 8.21 -0.05
N GLY A 24 -2.78 8.79 -0.77
CA GLY A 24 -2.57 9.29 -2.14
C GLY A 24 -2.93 8.33 -3.27
N CYS A 25 -2.30 8.49 -4.43
CA CYS A 25 -2.52 7.75 -5.69
C CYS A 25 -3.68 8.15 -6.59
N LEU A 26 -4.69 8.92 -6.16
CA LEU A 26 -5.85 9.21 -7.00
C LEU A 26 -5.81 10.64 -7.50
N ASN A 27 -5.93 10.83 -8.81
CA ASN A 27 -5.85 12.15 -9.43
C ASN A 27 -6.96 12.33 -10.48
N LEU A 28 -7.53 13.53 -10.49
CA LEU A 28 -8.47 14.01 -11.50
C LEU A 28 -7.76 15.03 -12.37
N LEU A 29 -7.64 14.74 -13.65
CA LEU A 29 -6.83 15.51 -14.61
C LEU A 29 -7.70 16.12 -15.70
N THR A 30 -7.29 17.26 -16.25
CA THR A 30 -7.83 17.81 -17.49
C THR A 30 -6.71 18.34 -18.38
N ALA A 31 -7.01 18.72 -19.62
CA ALA A 31 -6.04 19.39 -20.49
C ALA A 31 -5.68 20.77 -19.92
N LYS A 32 -4.43 21.21 -20.10
CA LYS A 32 -3.93 22.45 -19.50
C LYS A 32 -4.62 23.72 -20.04
N ASP A 33 -5.10 23.68 -21.28
CA ASP A 33 -5.88 24.72 -21.94
C ASP A 33 -7.41 24.54 -21.78
N SER A 34 -7.83 23.58 -20.95
CA SER A 34 -9.23 23.27 -20.72
C SER A 34 -9.92 24.34 -19.88
N PRO A 35 -11.20 24.70 -20.17
CA PRO A 35 -11.99 25.53 -19.27
C PRO A 35 -12.38 24.79 -17.98
N PHE A 36 -12.13 23.48 -17.89
CA PHE A 36 -12.57 22.62 -16.80
C PHE A 36 -11.54 22.51 -15.65
N GLY A 37 -10.96 23.62 -15.21
CA GLY A 37 -9.87 23.65 -14.24
C GLY A 37 -10.25 23.39 -12.77
N GLY A 38 -11.53 23.15 -12.47
CA GLY A 38 -12.05 22.98 -11.11
C GLY A 38 -13.19 21.98 -11.03
N LEU A 39 -13.51 21.47 -9.83
CA LEU A 39 -14.61 20.51 -9.65
C LEU A 39 -15.94 21.08 -10.11
N GLU A 40 -16.20 22.35 -9.79
CA GLU A 40 -17.44 23.07 -10.09
C GLU A 40 -17.72 23.12 -11.61
N SER A 41 -16.65 23.22 -12.41
CA SER A 41 -16.72 23.29 -13.86
C SER A 41 -17.07 21.96 -14.54
N LEU A 42 -17.05 20.83 -13.80
CA LEU A 42 -17.36 19.51 -14.34
C LEU A 42 -18.87 19.22 -14.37
N LYS A 43 -19.71 20.09 -13.80
CA LYS A 43 -21.16 19.96 -13.90
C LYS A 43 -21.61 19.99 -15.36
N GLY A 44 -22.44 19.01 -15.74
CA GLY A 44 -22.91 18.74 -17.09
C GLY A 44 -21.90 18.05 -18.01
N GLN A 45 -20.70 17.73 -17.51
CA GLN A 45 -19.62 17.20 -18.34
C GLN A 45 -19.45 15.68 -18.22
N THR A 46 -18.68 15.13 -19.17
CA THR A 46 -18.28 13.71 -19.16
C THR A 46 -16.89 13.55 -18.56
N ILE A 47 -16.73 12.62 -17.61
CA ILE A 47 -15.47 12.24 -16.99
C ILE A 47 -15.10 10.82 -17.44
N GLY A 48 -13.89 10.67 -17.98
CA GLY A 48 -13.34 9.38 -18.37
C GLY A 48 -12.86 8.58 -17.16
N VAL A 49 -13.17 7.29 -17.13
CA VAL A 49 -12.75 6.33 -16.10
C VAL A 49 -12.28 5.04 -16.74
N THR A 50 -11.48 4.25 -16.02
CA THR A 50 -11.06 2.92 -16.50
C THR A 50 -12.08 1.84 -16.19
N ASP A 51 -12.84 1.97 -15.11
CA ASP A 51 -13.95 1.08 -14.77
C ASP A 51 -14.99 1.77 -13.87
N MET A 52 -16.26 1.36 -13.99
CA MET A 52 -17.38 1.97 -13.25
C MET A 52 -17.39 1.68 -11.75
N ALA A 53 -16.63 0.67 -11.30
CA ALA A 53 -16.45 0.32 -9.90
C ALA A 53 -15.07 0.75 -9.38
N GLY A 54 -14.40 1.65 -10.12
CA GLY A 54 -13.04 2.07 -9.87
C GLY A 54 -12.92 2.86 -8.57
N PRO A 55 -11.83 2.69 -7.80
CA PRO A 55 -11.59 3.46 -6.58
C PRO A 55 -11.45 4.96 -6.88
N ASP A 56 -10.82 5.32 -7.99
CA ASP A 56 -10.69 6.68 -8.52
C ASP A 56 -12.07 7.28 -8.83
N LYS A 57 -12.90 6.59 -9.62
CA LYS A 57 -14.27 7.02 -9.93
C LYS A 57 -15.09 7.24 -8.66
N ASN A 58 -15.04 6.28 -7.73
CA ASN A 58 -15.80 6.36 -6.49
C ASN A 58 -15.32 7.51 -5.61
N PHE A 59 -14.00 7.73 -5.54
CA PHE A 59 -13.43 8.85 -4.80
C PHE A 59 -13.88 10.20 -5.39
N PHE A 60 -13.77 10.38 -6.70
CA PHE A 60 -14.18 11.65 -7.32
C PHE A 60 -15.69 11.84 -7.33
N ALA A 61 -16.49 10.78 -7.35
CA ALA A 61 -17.93 10.89 -7.08
C ALA A 61 -18.21 11.44 -5.67
N ILE A 62 -17.48 10.96 -4.65
CA ILE A 62 -17.59 11.48 -3.27
C ILE A 62 -17.20 12.96 -3.23
N LEU A 63 -16.09 13.31 -3.89
CA LEU A 63 -15.58 14.67 -3.89
C LEU A 63 -16.54 15.63 -4.61
N LEU A 64 -17.08 15.26 -5.77
CA LEU A 64 -18.12 16.02 -6.47
C LEU A 64 -19.36 16.23 -5.59
N LYS A 65 -19.85 15.17 -4.93
CA LYS A 65 -21.03 15.27 -4.03
C LYS A 65 -20.80 16.24 -2.89
N ARG A 66 -19.59 16.25 -2.31
CA ARG A 66 -19.20 17.22 -1.27
C ARG A 66 -19.15 18.66 -1.76
N HIS A 67 -18.87 18.87 -3.05
CA HIS A 67 -18.90 20.17 -3.73
C HIS A 67 -20.28 20.51 -4.34
N GLY A 68 -21.34 19.81 -3.94
CA GLY A 68 -22.71 20.11 -4.37
C GLY A 68 -23.04 19.68 -5.80
N ILE A 69 -22.18 18.89 -6.45
CA ILE A 69 -22.43 18.30 -7.76
C ILE A 69 -22.91 16.87 -7.56
N ASP A 70 -24.10 16.54 -8.06
CA ASP A 70 -24.58 15.16 -7.96
C ASP A 70 -23.81 14.24 -8.94
N PRO A 71 -23.02 13.27 -8.44
CA PRO A 71 -22.19 12.45 -9.32
C PRO A 71 -23.00 11.46 -10.18
N ILE A 72 -24.31 11.36 -9.98
CA ILE A 72 -25.21 10.50 -10.76
C ILE A 72 -25.92 11.30 -11.85
N SER A 73 -26.45 12.49 -11.51
CA SER A 73 -27.25 13.29 -12.46
C SER A 73 -26.53 14.47 -13.08
N ASP A 74 -25.54 15.05 -12.38
CA ASP A 74 -24.85 16.26 -12.84
C ASP A 74 -23.59 15.95 -13.65
N VAL A 75 -23.12 14.71 -13.74
CA VAL A 75 -21.96 14.32 -14.57
C VAL A 75 -22.22 12.99 -15.27
N GLN A 76 -21.51 12.75 -16.38
CA GLN A 76 -21.52 11.46 -17.07
C GLN A 76 -20.18 10.74 -16.88
N TRP A 77 -20.21 9.47 -16.50
CA TRP A 77 -19.01 8.64 -16.42
C TRP A 77 -18.90 7.78 -17.68
N LYS A 78 -17.77 7.86 -18.38
CA LYS A 78 -17.54 7.08 -19.59
C LYS A 78 -16.30 6.21 -19.46
N VAL A 79 -16.48 4.91 -19.66
CA VAL A 79 -15.40 3.93 -19.56
C VAL A 79 -14.55 3.95 -20.82
N TYR A 80 -13.24 4.03 -20.63
CA TYR A 80 -12.23 3.85 -21.67
C TYR A 80 -11.12 2.92 -21.17
N PRO A 81 -10.48 2.13 -22.06
CA PRO A 81 -9.16 1.58 -21.79
C PRO A 81 -8.18 2.67 -21.35
N ALA A 82 -7.26 2.34 -20.44
CA ALA A 82 -6.37 3.33 -19.84
C ALA A 82 -5.51 4.07 -20.88
N ASP A 83 -5.07 3.38 -21.93
CA ASP A 83 -4.31 3.90 -23.06
C ASP A 83 -5.09 4.85 -23.98
N LEU A 84 -6.43 4.84 -23.91
CA LEU A 84 -7.30 5.69 -24.73
C LEU A 84 -7.86 6.90 -23.99
N LEU A 85 -7.70 6.98 -22.66
CA LEU A 85 -8.23 8.09 -21.86
C LEU A 85 -7.63 9.44 -22.27
N SER A 86 -6.31 9.52 -22.45
CA SER A 86 -5.63 10.75 -22.88
C SER A 86 -6.08 11.19 -24.28
N VAL A 87 -6.24 10.23 -25.20
CA VAL A 87 -6.74 10.51 -26.55
C VAL A 87 -8.17 11.04 -26.53
N ALA A 88 -9.04 10.48 -25.69
CA ALA A 88 -10.42 10.95 -25.55
C ALA A 88 -10.46 12.39 -24.99
N LEU A 89 -9.59 12.70 -24.03
CA LEU A 89 -9.47 14.05 -23.47
C LEU A 89 -8.92 15.04 -24.51
N ASP A 90 -7.89 14.66 -25.26
CA ASP A 90 -7.30 15.49 -26.34
C ASP A 90 -8.32 15.81 -27.44
N LYS A 91 -9.21 14.85 -27.76
CA LYS A 91 -10.32 15.03 -28.69
C LYS A 91 -11.52 15.77 -28.11
N ARG A 92 -11.46 16.15 -26.82
CA ARG A 92 -12.55 16.80 -26.08
C ARG A 92 -13.84 15.97 -26.02
N GLU A 93 -13.73 14.64 -26.10
CA GLU A 93 -14.87 13.73 -25.88
C GLU A 93 -15.24 13.63 -24.39
N ILE A 94 -14.26 13.90 -23.53
CA ILE A 94 -14.38 13.97 -22.08
C ILE A 94 -13.74 15.27 -21.60
N ALA A 95 -14.23 15.82 -20.49
CA ALA A 95 -13.74 17.04 -19.87
C ALA A 95 -12.58 16.79 -18.89
N ALA A 96 -12.57 15.61 -18.28
CA ALA A 96 -11.55 15.21 -17.32
C ALA A 96 -11.34 13.69 -17.33
N ILE A 97 -10.20 13.26 -16.80
CA ILE A 97 -9.84 11.86 -16.56
C ILE A 97 -9.73 11.66 -15.05
N SER A 98 -10.49 10.70 -14.53
CA SER A 98 -10.25 10.10 -13.23
C SER A 98 -9.22 8.99 -13.39
N GLY A 99 -8.14 9.02 -12.62
CA GLY A 99 -7.07 8.04 -12.74
C GLY A 99 -6.26 7.85 -11.46
N SER A 100 -5.31 6.93 -11.55
CA SER A 100 -4.36 6.65 -10.47
C SER A 100 -2.92 6.56 -10.95
N GLU A 101 -1.98 6.55 -10.02
CA GLU A 101 -0.57 6.30 -10.35
C GLU A 101 -0.33 4.88 -10.88
N PRO A 102 0.65 4.66 -11.79
CA PRO A 102 1.56 5.65 -12.38
C PRO A 102 0.98 6.43 -13.58
N PHE A 103 -0.26 6.14 -13.97
CA PHE A 103 -0.86 6.72 -15.18
C PHE A 103 -0.97 8.26 -15.08
N SER A 104 -1.43 8.77 -13.94
CA SER A 104 -1.57 10.22 -13.73
C SER A 104 -0.24 10.96 -13.75
N TYR A 105 0.80 10.43 -13.08
CA TYR A 105 2.16 10.95 -13.13
C TYR A 105 2.66 11.11 -14.56
N ARG A 106 2.52 10.05 -15.39
CA ARG A 106 2.95 10.05 -16.79
C ARG A 106 2.27 11.13 -17.62
N LEU A 107 0.97 11.36 -17.41
CA LEU A 107 0.25 12.42 -18.11
C LEU A 107 0.73 13.80 -17.67
N LEU A 108 0.89 14.04 -16.37
CA LEU A 108 1.36 15.32 -15.86
C LEU A 108 2.76 15.67 -16.38
N GLU A 109 3.66 14.69 -16.47
CA GLU A 109 5.01 14.86 -17.00
C GLU A 109 5.05 15.31 -18.48
N THR A 110 4.00 15.06 -19.26
CA THR A 110 3.97 15.56 -20.65
C THR A 110 3.77 17.07 -20.73
N GLY A 111 3.38 17.73 -19.63
CA GLY A 111 3.07 19.16 -19.57
C GLY A 111 1.80 19.59 -20.29
N LYS A 112 1.06 18.65 -20.89
CA LYS A 112 -0.19 18.90 -21.63
C LYS A 112 -1.43 18.89 -20.74
N TYR A 113 -1.32 18.27 -19.57
CA TYR A 113 -2.42 18.10 -18.62
C TYR A 113 -2.13 18.83 -17.31
N GLN A 114 -3.18 19.03 -16.52
CA GLN A 114 -3.10 19.64 -15.20
C GLN A 114 -3.98 18.88 -14.20
N LEU A 115 -3.57 18.91 -12.94
CA LEU A 115 -4.30 18.34 -11.81
C LEU A 115 -5.44 19.26 -11.38
N ILE A 116 -6.65 18.73 -11.32
CA ILE A 116 -7.84 19.42 -10.79
C ILE A 116 -8.01 19.10 -9.30
N ALA A 117 -7.90 17.81 -8.95
CA ALA A 117 -8.11 17.32 -7.60
C ALA A 117 -7.33 16.03 -7.35
N SER A 118 -6.98 15.79 -6.09
CA SER A 118 -6.30 14.58 -5.65
C SER A 118 -6.82 14.17 -4.27
N ASN A 119 -6.70 12.88 -3.94
CA ASN A 119 -6.90 12.44 -2.55
C ASN A 119 -5.71 12.78 -1.63
N MET A 120 -4.73 13.54 -2.13
CA MET A 120 -3.64 14.14 -1.36
C MET A 120 -3.95 15.57 -0.85
N THR A 121 -5.19 16.04 -0.97
CA THR A 121 -5.59 17.38 -0.51
C THR A 121 -6.82 17.35 0.40
N GLY A 122 -7.01 18.43 1.18
CA GLY A 122 -8.18 18.61 2.06
C GLY A 122 -8.34 17.51 3.11
N ASP A 123 -9.58 17.15 3.40
CA ASP A 123 -9.95 16.15 4.42
C ASP A 123 -9.40 14.74 4.16
N TYR A 124 -9.00 14.45 2.91
CA TYR A 124 -8.54 13.12 2.48
C TYR A 124 -7.02 12.96 2.49
N ALA A 125 -6.26 14.07 2.62
CA ALA A 125 -4.80 14.07 2.53
C ALA A 125 -4.12 13.13 3.54
N ASN A 126 -4.78 12.87 4.67
CA ASN A 126 -4.28 12.03 5.76
C ASN A 126 -5.11 10.75 5.94
N LEU A 127 -5.75 10.25 4.87
CA LEU A 127 -6.44 8.96 4.88
C LEU A 127 -5.68 7.94 4.04
N SER A 128 -5.72 6.68 4.47
CA SER A 128 -5.12 5.58 3.72
C SER A 128 -5.88 5.39 2.40
N CYS A 129 -5.18 5.48 1.27
CA CYS A 129 -5.75 5.10 -0.02
C CYS A 129 -5.65 3.59 -0.24
N CYS A 130 -4.51 2.98 0.10
CA CYS A 130 -4.31 1.55 0.01
C CYS A 130 -4.41 0.87 1.37
N VAL A 131 -4.80 -0.40 1.33
CA VAL A 131 -5.07 -1.23 2.50
C VAL A 131 -4.55 -2.63 2.25
N LEU A 132 -4.13 -3.30 3.31
CA LEU A 132 -3.77 -4.70 3.28
C LEU A 132 -4.98 -5.55 3.65
N GLY A 133 -5.37 -6.44 2.74
CA GLY A 133 -6.36 -7.48 2.99
C GLY A 133 -5.68 -8.85 3.13
N VAL A 134 -6.13 -9.64 4.10
CA VAL A 134 -5.76 -11.05 4.24
C VAL A 134 -7.01 -11.91 4.14
N SER A 135 -6.89 -13.15 3.66
CA SER A 135 -8.06 -14.04 3.61
C SER A 135 -8.64 -14.28 5.01
N GLY A 136 -9.94 -14.52 5.10
CA GLY A 136 -10.59 -14.84 6.36
C GLY A 136 -9.99 -16.06 7.05
N SER A 137 -9.61 -17.10 6.29
CA SER A 137 -8.92 -18.27 6.82
C SER A 137 -7.56 -17.93 7.44
N LEU A 138 -6.73 -17.14 6.76
CA LEU A 138 -5.43 -16.70 7.31
C LEU A 138 -5.62 -15.90 8.60
N ALA A 139 -6.62 -15.01 8.63
CA ALA A 139 -6.92 -14.20 9.81
C ALA A 139 -7.52 -15.00 10.99
N ARG A 140 -8.26 -16.08 10.74
CA ARG A 140 -8.86 -16.92 11.79
C ARG A 140 -7.90 -17.97 12.31
N ASP A 141 -7.28 -18.70 11.39
CA ASP A 141 -6.60 -19.97 11.67
C ASP A 141 -5.09 -19.76 11.90
N HIS A 142 -4.53 -18.69 11.33
CA HIS A 142 -3.09 -18.40 11.37
C HIS A 142 -2.79 -16.95 11.76
N LYS A 143 -3.43 -16.48 12.84
CA LYS A 143 -3.30 -15.10 13.36
C LYS A 143 -1.87 -14.56 13.46
N PRO A 144 -0.86 -15.32 13.98
CA PRO A 144 0.51 -14.82 14.03
C PRO A 144 1.11 -14.58 12.65
N ALA A 145 0.76 -15.38 11.64
CA ALA A 145 1.23 -15.18 10.27
C ALA A 145 0.57 -13.93 9.64
N ALA A 146 -0.74 -13.74 9.84
CA ALA A 146 -1.43 -12.52 9.40
C ALA A 146 -0.83 -11.25 10.05
N ALA A 147 -0.46 -11.34 11.33
CA ALA A 147 0.23 -10.28 12.07
C ALA A 147 1.59 -9.94 11.45
N ALA A 148 2.42 -10.96 11.24
CA ALA A 148 3.76 -10.80 10.71
C ALA A 148 3.74 -10.25 9.27
N LEU A 149 2.81 -10.71 8.44
CA LEU A 149 2.60 -10.18 7.10
C LEU A 149 2.20 -8.70 7.14
N THR A 150 1.25 -8.34 8.00
CA THR A 150 0.83 -6.95 8.16
C THR A 150 1.99 -6.08 8.62
N GLN A 151 2.74 -6.54 9.62
CA GLN A 151 3.91 -5.82 10.12
C GLN A 151 4.96 -5.59 9.04
N ALA A 152 5.32 -6.63 8.29
CA ALA A 152 6.35 -6.54 7.25
C ALA A 152 5.97 -5.53 6.15
N ILE A 153 4.70 -5.51 5.74
CA ILE A 153 4.21 -4.55 4.75
C ILE A 153 4.23 -3.11 5.29
N LEU A 154 3.82 -2.89 6.55
CA LEU A 154 3.89 -1.56 7.17
C LEU A 154 5.32 -1.05 7.34
N GLU A 155 6.26 -1.94 7.69
CA GLU A 155 7.69 -1.61 7.74
C GLU A 155 8.23 -1.26 6.35
N ALA A 156 7.82 -2.01 5.31
CA ALA A 156 8.23 -1.73 3.94
C ALA A 156 7.72 -0.35 3.45
N HIS A 157 6.47 0.01 3.73
CA HIS A 157 5.95 1.34 3.37
C HIS A 157 6.61 2.47 4.20
N SER A 158 6.89 2.23 5.49
CA SER A 158 7.67 3.15 6.32
C SER A 158 9.08 3.37 5.77
N TYR A 159 9.72 2.30 5.29
CA TYR A 159 11.02 2.38 4.63
C TYR A 159 10.94 3.13 3.30
N ALA A 160 9.92 2.88 2.48
CA ALA A 160 9.69 3.59 1.21
C ALA A 160 9.49 5.09 1.41
N ALA A 161 8.80 5.50 2.48
CA ALA A 161 8.65 6.91 2.83
C ALA A 161 9.98 7.59 3.18
N ALA A 162 10.89 6.86 3.84
CA ALA A 162 12.19 7.38 4.26
C ALA A 162 13.27 7.28 3.17
N HIS A 163 13.11 6.35 2.21
CA HIS A 163 14.13 5.99 1.23
C HIS A 163 13.55 5.76 -0.19
N PRO A 164 12.84 6.73 -0.77
CA PRO A 164 12.13 6.54 -2.03
C PRO A 164 13.04 6.18 -3.21
N GLU A 165 14.24 6.77 -3.33
CA GLU A 165 15.19 6.45 -4.41
C GLU A 165 15.75 5.03 -4.27
N SER A 166 16.08 4.61 -3.05
CA SER A 166 16.59 3.24 -2.81
C SER A 166 15.51 2.18 -3.11
N VAL A 167 14.26 2.46 -2.74
CA VAL A 167 13.13 1.60 -3.08
C VAL A 167 12.90 1.60 -4.59
N ALA A 168 12.95 2.75 -5.25
CA ALA A 168 12.83 2.85 -6.70
C ALA A 168 13.88 1.98 -7.41
N GLN A 169 15.15 2.14 -7.07
CA GLN A 169 16.25 1.34 -7.64
C GLN A 169 16.04 -0.17 -7.43
N SER A 170 15.65 -0.57 -6.22
CA SER A 170 15.38 -1.98 -5.91
C SER A 170 14.18 -2.53 -6.69
N PHE A 171 13.14 -1.71 -6.87
CA PHE A 171 11.92 -2.09 -7.58
C PHE A 171 12.16 -2.31 -9.09
N LEU A 172 13.11 -1.59 -9.70
CA LEU A 172 13.43 -1.74 -11.13
C LEU A 172 13.88 -3.14 -11.53
N ALA A 173 14.44 -3.92 -10.60
CA ALA A 173 14.79 -5.33 -10.86
C ALA A 173 13.55 -6.21 -11.10
N HIS A 174 12.36 -5.73 -10.75
CA HIS A 174 11.10 -6.48 -10.75
C HIS A 174 10.00 -5.84 -11.62
N ALA A 175 10.27 -4.69 -12.23
CA ALA A 175 9.28 -3.93 -12.99
C ALA A 175 9.73 -3.67 -14.43
N LEU A 176 8.78 -3.71 -15.35
CA LEU A 176 8.97 -3.35 -16.75
C LEU A 176 8.30 -1.99 -17.01
N ASN A 177 8.80 -1.26 -18.02
CA ASN A 177 8.21 0.00 -18.49
C ASN A 177 8.08 1.07 -17.40
N THR A 178 9.09 1.23 -16.56
CA THR A 178 9.19 2.27 -15.53
C THR A 178 10.66 2.72 -15.40
N SER A 179 10.90 3.84 -14.73
CA SER A 179 12.23 4.37 -14.45
C SER A 179 12.39 4.69 -12.97
N GLU A 180 13.64 4.85 -12.51
CA GLU A 180 13.91 5.25 -11.13
C GLU A 180 13.23 6.59 -10.81
N ALA A 181 13.30 7.54 -11.75
CA ALA A 181 12.70 8.87 -11.63
C ALA A 181 11.17 8.82 -11.54
N GLU A 182 10.50 7.95 -12.32
CA GLU A 182 9.06 7.77 -12.22
C GLU A 182 8.66 7.20 -10.86
N VAL A 183 9.33 6.13 -10.42
CA VAL A 183 8.98 5.47 -9.16
C VAL A 183 9.27 6.39 -7.98
N SER A 184 10.45 7.01 -7.91
CA SER A 184 10.78 7.92 -6.81
C SER A 184 9.88 9.15 -6.81
N GLY A 185 9.58 9.74 -7.98
CA GLY A 185 8.65 10.86 -8.11
C GLY A 185 7.25 10.52 -7.59
N ILE A 186 6.74 9.33 -7.93
CA ILE A 186 5.46 8.82 -7.41
C ILE A 186 5.51 8.61 -5.89
N LEU A 187 6.59 8.03 -5.36
CA LEU A 187 6.74 7.79 -3.92
C LEU A 187 6.76 9.12 -3.13
N HIS A 188 7.46 10.14 -3.64
CA HIS A 188 7.50 11.50 -3.06
C HIS A 188 6.14 12.21 -3.11
N GLY A 189 5.35 11.98 -4.17
CA GLY A 189 4.02 12.57 -4.33
C GLY A 189 2.92 11.94 -3.46
N GLN A 190 3.22 10.86 -2.74
CA GLN A 190 2.25 10.07 -1.99
C GLN A 190 2.53 10.07 -0.49
N GLY A 191 1.48 9.85 0.30
CA GLY A 191 1.53 9.77 1.75
C GLY A 191 2.05 8.42 2.25
N HIS A 192 3.22 7.98 1.80
CA HIS A 192 3.83 6.70 2.23
C HIS A 192 4.19 6.66 3.71
N GLY A 193 4.24 7.79 4.41
CA GLY A 193 4.41 7.83 5.86
C GLY A 193 3.12 7.51 6.65
N HIS A 194 1.96 7.49 5.98
CA HIS A 194 0.66 7.29 6.63
C HIS A 194 0.25 5.82 6.65
N HIS A 195 0.22 5.24 7.84
CA HIS A 195 -0.07 3.82 8.06
C HIS A 195 -1.06 3.62 9.20
N ALA A 196 -2.35 3.68 8.90
CA ALA A 196 -3.36 3.52 9.92
C ALA A 196 -3.48 2.06 10.37
N VAL A 197 -3.54 1.83 11.68
CA VAL A 197 -3.86 0.54 12.30
C VAL A 197 -4.88 0.72 13.43
N GLY A 198 -5.49 -0.38 13.87
CA GLY A 198 -6.41 -0.38 15.01
C GLY A 198 -7.57 0.62 14.84
N GLU A 199 -7.90 1.36 15.90
CA GLU A 199 -9.05 2.29 15.89
C GLU A 199 -8.93 3.41 14.85
N ALA A 200 -7.72 3.91 14.59
CA ALA A 200 -7.50 4.91 13.56
C ALA A 200 -7.92 4.36 12.19
N PHE A 201 -7.46 3.15 11.85
CA PHE A 201 -7.81 2.50 10.60
C PHE A 201 -9.31 2.25 10.46
N VAL A 202 -9.95 1.76 11.53
CA VAL A 202 -11.40 1.56 11.55
C VAL A 202 -12.14 2.87 11.30
N LYS A 203 -11.67 3.99 11.86
CA LYS A 203 -12.26 5.31 11.63
C LYS A 203 -12.13 5.74 10.17
N GLU A 204 -10.97 5.54 9.54
CA GLU A 204 -10.78 5.87 8.13
C GLU A 204 -11.71 5.06 7.21
N LEU A 205 -11.80 3.74 7.45
CA LEU A 205 -12.71 2.89 6.66
C LEU A 205 -14.17 3.20 6.91
N THR A 206 -14.54 3.57 8.14
CA THR A 206 -15.88 4.04 8.47
C THR A 206 -16.22 5.31 7.70
N GLN A 207 -15.28 6.26 7.63
CA GLN A 207 -15.46 7.49 6.85
C GLN A 207 -15.71 7.17 5.37
N TYR A 208 -14.89 6.31 4.76
CA TYR A 208 -15.10 5.90 3.38
C TYR A 208 -16.43 5.16 3.17
N ALA A 209 -16.85 4.30 4.10
CA ALA A 209 -18.12 3.59 3.99
C ALA A 209 -19.31 4.57 4.00
N VAL A 210 -19.30 5.54 4.91
CA VAL A 210 -20.32 6.61 4.97
C VAL A 210 -20.31 7.45 3.70
N ASP A 211 -19.13 7.81 3.19
CA ASP A 211 -19.03 8.57 1.95
C ASP A 211 -19.55 7.77 0.74
N LEU A 212 -19.27 6.47 0.67
CA LEU A 212 -19.80 5.59 -0.37
C LEU A 212 -21.33 5.40 -0.30
N GLN A 213 -21.93 5.51 0.89
CA GLN A 213 -23.39 5.54 1.03
C GLN A 213 -23.97 6.82 0.43
N ARG A 214 -23.32 7.98 0.64
CA ARG A 214 -23.77 9.28 0.11
C ARG A 214 -23.80 9.32 -1.42
N VAL A 215 -22.94 8.53 -2.07
CA VAL A 215 -22.89 8.40 -3.53
C VAL A 215 -23.52 7.10 -4.05
N GLN A 216 -24.33 6.44 -3.21
CA GLN A 216 -25.16 5.28 -3.57
C GLN A 216 -24.37 4.05 -4.06
N VAL A 217 -23.10 3.92 -3.68
CA VAL A 217 -22.29 2.72 -3.96
C VAL A 217 -22.53 1.64 -2.91
N ILE A 218 -22.57 2.04 -1.63
CA ILE A 218 -22.94 1.20 -0.49
C ILE A 218 -24.42 1.45 -0.13
N LYS A 219 -25.13 0.42 0.31
CA LYS A 219 -26.55 0.53 0.66
C LYS A 219 -26.72 1.48 1.87
N PRO A 220 -27.74 2.35 1.89
CA PRO A 220 -28.00 3.29 3.01
C PRO A 220 -28.24 2.65 4.38
N GLY A 221 -28.51 1.33 4.45
CA GLY A 221 -28.72 0.57 5.68
C GLY A 221 -27.55 -0.31 6.13
N THR A 222 -26.42 -0.28 5.42
CA THR A 222 -25.23 -1.04 5.81
C THR A 222 -24.57 -0.33 6.99
N ASP A 223 -24.50 -1.00 8.15
CA ASP A 223 -23.87 -0.44 9.34
C ASP A 223 -22.34 -0.40 9.14
N PRO A 224 -21.68 0.77 9.08
CA PRO A 224 -20.21 0.81 8.98
C PRO A 224 -19.49 -0.01 10.09
N PRO A 225 -20.01 -0.09 11.32
CA PRO A 225 -19.64 -1.05 12.35
C PRO A 225 -19.71 -2.53 12.02
N SER A 226 -20.56 -3.03 11.11
CA SER A 226 -20.59 -4.47 10.80
C SER A 226 -19.30 -4.93 10.13
N VAL A 227 -18.55 -3.97 9.56
CA VAL A 227 -17.19 -4.17 9.07
C VAL A 227 -16.16 -4.23 10.22
N ARG A 228 -16.50 -3.81 11.46
CA ARG A 228 -15.61 -3.93 12.64
C ARG A 228 -15.27 -5.36 13.02
N GLY A 229 -16.17 -6.32 12.78
CA GLY A 229 -15.89 -7.75 12.96
C GLY A 229 -14.90 -8.31 11.92
N GLU A 230 -14.54 -7.50 10.92
CA GLU A 230 -13.58 -7.81 9.87
C GLU A 230 -12.18 -7.20 10.07
N TYR A 231 -12.01 -6.36 11.09
CA TYR A 231 -10.74 -5.67 11.33
C TYR A 231 -10.00 -6.28 12.52
N LEU A 232 -8.77 -6.73 12.29
CA LEU A 232 -7.91 -7.25 13.34
C LEU A 232 -7.21 -6.09 14.04
N CYS A 233 -7.73 -5.65 15.19
CA CYS A 233 -7.02 -4.67 16.01
C CYS A 233 -5.82 -5.34 16.68
N GLN A 234 -4.64 -5.25 16.07
CA GLN A 234 -3.39 -5.69 16.69
C GLN A 234 -2.62 -4.48 17.22
N ARG A 235 -2.26 -4.52 18.51
CA ARG A 235 -1.30 -3.59 19.12
C ARG A 235 0.10 -3.92 18.61
N ILE A 236 0.46 -3.37 17.45
CA ILE A 236 1.82 -3.37 16.94
C ILE A 236 2.62 -2.30 17.71
N ARG A 237 3.71 -2.69 18.39
CA ARG A 237 4.66 -1.73 18.99
C ARG A 237 5.78 -1.42 17.98
N LEU A 238 5.66 -0.28 17.30
CA LEU A 238 6.67 0.25 16.36
C LEU A 238 8.00 0.66 17.03
N SER A 239 8.08 0.73 18.36
CA SER A 239 9.19 1.38 19.09
C SER A 239 10.44 0.53 19.33
N ARG A 240 10.61 -0.64 18.68
CA ARG A 240 11.76 -1.54 18.94
C ARG A 240 12.77 -1.70 17.80
N LEU A 241 12.67 -0.94 16.71
CA LEU A 241 13.55 -1.14 15.54
C LEU A 241 14.60 -0.06 15.29
N TRP A 242 14.61 1.05 16.03
CA TRP A 242 15.72 2.02 15.97
C TRP A 242 16.69 1.86 17.15
N ARG A 243 17.39 0.73 17.20
CA ARG A 243 18.70 0.67 17.86
C ARG A 243 19.69 0.10 16.85
N ALA A 244 20.74 0.86 16.57
CA ALA A 244 21.91 0.37 15.85
C ALA A 244 22.32 -1.00 16.43
N PRO A 245 22.75 -1.97 15.59
CA PRO A 245 23.12 -3.28 16.08
C PRO A 245 24.22 -3.14 17.13
N PRO A 246 24.06 -3.70 18.35
CA PRO A 246 25.14 -3.68 19.33
C PRO A 246 26.28 -4.56 18.81
N ALA A 247 27.51 -4.04 18.89
CA ALA A 247 28.71 -4.78 18.57
C ALA A 247 28.72 -6.16 19.27
N ALA A 248 29.01 -7.21 18.51
CA ALA A 248 29.00 -8.59 18.96
C ALA A 248 29.87 -8.78 20.22
N ARG A 249 29.26 -9.12 21.36
CA ARG A 249 29.99 -9.59 22.55
C ARG A 249 30.15 -11.10 22.46
N ARG A 250 31.38 -11.58 22.61
CA ARG A 250 31.71 -13.01 22.73
C ARG A 250 31.06 -13.59 23.99
N CYS A 251 30.27 -14.64 23.83
CA CYS A 251 29.86 -15.48 24.96
C CYS A 251 31.02 -16.41 25.34
N GLY A 252 31.63 -16.14 26.48
CA GLY A 252 32.54 -17.04 27.16
C GLY A 252 32.35 -16.85 28.66
N GLU A 253 32.31 -17.97 29.37
CA GLU A 253 32.37 -18.14 30.83
C GLU A 253 31.04 -18.25 31.61
N LYS A 254 30.77 -19.53 31.97
CA LYS A 254 30.18 -20.04 33.23
C LYS A 254 28.68 -19.84 33.50
N GLY A 255 27.95 -20.95 33.30
CA GLY A 255 27.02 -21.52 34.29
C GLY A 255 25.57 -21.04 34.25
N CYS A 256 24.67 -21.88 33.71
CA CYS A 256 23.29 -22.07 34.20
C CYS A 256 22.66 -23.31 33.53
N TRP A 257 22.18 -24.26 34.33
CA TRP A 257 21.29 -25.39 33.97
C TRP A 257 19.97 -25.23 34.77
N PRO A 258 18.85 -25.90 34.43
CA PRO A 258 17.68 -25.34 33.73
C PRO A 258 16.41 -25.34 34.63
N PRO A 259 15.15 -25.05 34.17
CA PRO A 259 14.39 -26.01 33.34
C PRO A 259 13.30 -25.45 32.37
N ARG A 260 12.85 -26.33 31.45
CA ARG A 260 11.54 -26.37 30.73
C ARG A 260 11.18 -25.22 29.77
N CYS A 261 11.30 -25.48 28.47
CA CYS A 261 10.26 -25.29 27.44
C CYS A 261 10.72 -25.95 26.13
N GLY A 262 9.86 -26.77 25.52
CA GLY A 262 10.17 -27.47 24.27
C GLY A 262 10.17 -26.52 23.07
N CYS A 263 11.29 -26.46 22.34
CA CYS A 263 11.40 -25.81 21.05
C CYS A 263 11.57 -26.88 19.96
N TRP A 264 10.66 -26.90 18.98
CA TRP A 264 10.92 -27.52 17.68
C TRP A 264 11.69 -26.51 16.83
N ALA A 265 12.92 -26.85 16.43
CA ALA A 265 13.75 -26.03 15.55
C ALA A 265 13.57 -26.47 14.09
N VAL A 266 13.23 -25.53 13.20
CA VAL A 266 13.39 -25.69 11.75
C VAL A 266 14.64 -24.94 11.35
N CYS A 267 15.68 -25.66 10.91
CA CYS A 267 16.91 -25.08 10.38
C CYS A 267 16.76 -24.83 8.87
N LEU A 268 16.89 -23.58 8.43
CA LEU A 268 17.14 -23.22 7.04
C LEU A 268 18.66 -23.11 6.83
N LEU A 269 19.21 -23.95 5.94
CA LEU A 269 20.59 -23.91 5.48
C LEU A 269 20.73 -22.90 4.34
N LEU A 270 21.62 -21.92 4.47
CA LEU A 270 22.06 -21.07 3.35
C LEU A 270 23.33 -21.66 2.71
N PRO A 271 23.46 -21.67 1.37
CA PRO A 271 24.64 -22.19 0.69
C PRO A 271 25.80 -21.18 0.75
N GLY A 272 27.00 -21.65 1.09
CA GLY A 272 28.25 -20.87 1.07
C GLY A 272 28.90 -20.80 -0.33
N PRO A 273 29.92 -19.95 -0.53
CA PRO A 273 30.51 -19.68 -1.84
C PRO A 273 31.47 -20.79 -2.30
N THR A 274 31.48 -21.06 -3.61
CA THR A 274 32.38 -21.99 -4.31
C THR A 274 33.82 -21.47 -4.40
N PRO A 275 34.88 -22.31 -4.25
CA PRO A 275 36.27 -21.88 -4.39
C PRO A 275 36.81 -22.08 -5.82
N GLY A 276 37.61 -21.13 -6.30
CA GLY A 276 38.45 -21.26 -7.48
C GLY A 276 39.94 -21.24 -7.14
N GLY A 277 40.74 -21.92 -7.97
CA GLY A 277 42.17 -21.61 -8.18
C GLY A 277 43.18 -22.27 -7.24
N ALA A 278 44.03 -23.13 -7.82
CA ALA A 278 45.08 -23.91 -7.18
C ALA A 278 46.35 -23.10 -6.83
N GLY A 279 47.04 -23.46 -5.72
CA GLY A 279 48.35 -22.90 -5.37
C GLY A 279 48.98 -23.37 -4.05
N ARG A 280 49.57 -24.59 -4.07
CA ARG A 280 50.69 -25.18 -3.27
C ARG A 280 50.95 -24.82 -1.77
N LEU A 281 50.92 -25.91 -0.97
CA LEU A 281 51.89 -26.41 0.05
C LEU A 281 52.18 -25.62 1.35
N ALA A 282 51.74 -26.15 2.51
CA ALA A 282 52.62 -26.79 3.52
C ALA A 282 51.90 -27.31 4.79
N LYS A 283 52.22 -28.57 5.13
CA LYS A 283 52.32 -29.25 6.46
C LYS A 283 51.18 -29.21 7.50
N ALA A 284 50.52 -30.37 7.59
CA ALA A 284 50.11 -31.13 8.79
C ALA A 284 49.91 -30.38 10.14
N GLY A 285 48.64 -30.23 10.53
CA GLY A 285 48.18 -29.95 11.88
C GLY A 285 46.79 -30.55 12.11
N ARG A 286 46.64 -31.33 13.19
CA ARG A 286 45.50 -32.18 13.57
C ARG A 286 44.11 -31.58 13.31
N TRP A 287 43.23 -32.43 12.76
CA TRP A 287 41.78 -32.29 12.83
C TRP A 287 41.33 -32.13 14.30
N ARG A 288 40.71 -31.00 14.63
CA ARG A 288 39.80 -30.86 15.77
C ARG A 288 38.48 -30.30 15.25
N ASN A 289 37.41 -31.04 15.54
CA ASN A 289 36.02 -30.68 15.28
C ASN A 289 35.73 -29.24 15.70
N SER A 290 35.36 -28.39 14.74
CA SER A 290 34.76 -27.07 15.00
C SER A 290 33.25 -27.21 14.87
N PRO A 291 32.45 -26.89 15.91
CA PRO A 291 31.00 -26.92 15.78
C PRO A 291 30.54 -25.70 14.96
N SER A 292 29.68 -25.97 13.98
CA SER A 292 28.88 -24.98 13.28
C SER A 292 28.13 -24.11 14.28
N ALA A 293 28.28 -22.79 14.15
CA ALA A 293 27.57 -21.82 14.99
C ALA A 293 26.08 -21.82 14.61
N ALA A 294 25.26 -22.52 15.39
CA ALA A 294 23.82 -22.35 15.41
C ALA A 294 23.47 -21.13 16.27
N ALA A 295 22.91 -20.09 15.68
CA ALA A 295 22.36 -18.96 16.41
C ALA A 295 20.93 -19.31 16.86
N CYS A 296 20.76 -19.67 18.14
CA CYS A 296 19.44 -19.73 18.78
C CYS A 296 19.07 -18.34 19.32
N CYS A 297 18.04 -17.71 18.74
CA CYS A 297 17.38 -16.57 19.36
C CYS A 297 16.18 -17.05 20.20
N CYS A 298 16.32 -17.08 21.52
CA CYS A 298 15.16 -17.17 22.43
C CYS A 298 14.46 -15.81 22.49
N TRP A 299 13.21 -15.74 22.04
CA TRP A 299 12.33 -14.60 22.29
C TRP A 299 11.64 -14.77 23.65
N ARG A 300 11.66 -13.73 24.49
CA ARG A 300 10.79 -13.55 25.66
C ARG A 300 9.54 -12.80 25.26
#